data_AF-A0A0D2PC01-F1
#
_entry.id   AF-A0A0D2PC01-F1
#
_cell.length_a   1.000
_cell.length_b   1.000
_cell.length_c   1.000
_cell.angle_alpha   90.00
_cell.angle_beta   90.00
_cell.angle_gamma   90.00
#
_symmetry.space_group_name_H-M   'P 1'
#
loop_
_entity.id
_entity.type
_entity.pdbx_description
1 polymer ?
#
loop_
_entity_poly.entity_id
_entity_poly.type
_entity_poly.pdbx_seq_one_letter_code
_entity_poly.pdbx_strand_id
1 'polypeptide(L)'
;MWTRTNDVPEMVFGFIFSHNRKLAWANKHNIFPDRHPLHRTEKALKEIARRLPASFRRVALVHDAKSPVICLVICSNKTEAELAKAKDPDILRIYHDVVGIERTPGW
;
A
#
# COMPACT_ATOMS: atom_id res chain seq x y z
N MET A 1 33.71 -8.92 -12.66
CA MET A 1 33.29 -8.47 -14.01
C MET A 1 31.83 -8.05 -13.89
N TRP A 2 31.54 -6.76 -13.85
CA TRP A 2 30.18 -6.26 -13.64
C TRP A 2 29.46 -6.23 -15.00
N THR A 3 28.57 -7.19 -15.24
CA THR A 3 27.61 -7.07 -16.33
C THR A 3 26.63 -5.96 -15.95
N ARG A 4 26.70 -4.82 -16.65
CA ARG A 4 25.58 -3.88 -16.75
C ARG A 4 24.45 -4.61 -17.46
N THR A 5 23.60 -5.30 -16.72
CA THR A 5 22.25 -5.60 -17.19
C THR A 5 21.48 -4.28 -17.15
N ASN A 6 20.74 -3.98 -18.22
CA ASN A 6 19.73 -2.92 -18.25
C ASN A 6 18.54 -3.33 -17.36
N ASP A 7 18.80 -3.69 -16.10
CA ASP A 7 17.76 -4.18 -15.18
C ASP A 7 16.93 -2.98 -14.74
N VAL A 8 15.71 -2.91 -15.31
CA VAL A 8 14.66 -2.04 -14.77
C VAL A 8 14.54 -2.37 -13.27
N PRO A 9 14.69 -1.38 -12.37
CA PRO A 9 14.60 -1.64 -10.95
C PRO A 9 13.25 -2.25 -10.61
N GLU A 10 13.22 -3.16 -9.63
CA GLU A 10 11.95 -3.71 -9.14
C GLU A 10 11.12 -2.57 -8.52
N MET A 11 9.94 -2.36 -9.09
CA MET A 11 8.97 -1.37 -8.66
C MET A 11 7.67 -2.06 -8.26
N VAL A 12 6.93 -1.45 -7.33
CA VAL A 12 5.63 -1.93 -6.88
C VAL A 12 4.58 -0.88 -7.13
N PHE A 13 3.43 -1.29 -7.65
CA PHE A 13 2.26 -0.44 -7.76
C PHE A 13 1.39 -0.64 -6.53
N GLY A 14 0.97 0.44 -5.88
CA GLY A 14 0.10 0.33 -4.71
C GLY A 14 -0.19 1.63 -3.98
N PHE A 15 -0.68 1.49 -2.74
CA PHE A 15 -1.06 2.61 -1.90
C PHE A 15 0.00 2.89 -0.84
N ILE A 16 0.59 4.08 -0.89
CA ILE A 16 1.55 4.53 0.11
C ILE A 16 0.82 5.01 1.38
N PHE A 17 1.24 4.47 2.53
CA PHE A 17 0.74 4.80 3.86
C PHE A 17 1.82 5.51 4.69
N SER A 18 1.98 6.80 4.45
CA SER A 18 2.71 7.71 5.37
C SER A 18 2.04 7.78 6.74
N HIS A 19 2.75 8.29 7.75
CA HIS A 19 2.19 8.46 9.10
C HIS A 19 0.85 9.22 9.08
N ASN A 20 0.80 10.38 8.42
CA ASN A 20 -0.40 11.20 8.32
C ASN A 20 -1.55 10.47 7.61
N ARG A 21 -1.26 9.70 6.56
CA ARG A 21 -2.28 8.91 5.85
C ARG A 21 -2.84 7.78 6.71
N LYS A 22 -2.00 7.14 7.53
CA LYS A 22 -2.45 6.14 8.52
C LYS A 22 -3.33 6.77 9.59
N LEU A 23 -2.93 7.94 10.09
CA LEU A 23 -3.69 8.66 11.12
C LEU A 23 -5.04 9.17 10.59
N ALA A 24 -5.07 9.70 9.37
CA ALA A 24 -6.31 10.13 8.72
C ALA A 24 -7.30 8.96 8.55
N TRP A 25 -6.80 7.78 8.14
CA TRP A 25 -7.61 6.57 8.05
C TRP A 25 -8.10 6.13 9.45
N ALA A 26 -7.21 6.16 10.45
CA ALA A 26 -7.58 5.86 11.84
C ALA A 26 -8.68 6.79 12.37
N ASN A 27 -8.62 8.09 12.05
CA ASN A 27 -9.65 9.07 12.41
C ASN A 27 -10.97 8.77 11.71
N LYS A 28 -10.95 8.57 10.38
CA LYS A 28 -12.14 8.27 9.56
C LYS A 28 -12.90 7.03 10.06
N HIS A 29 -12.18 6.04 10.58
CA HIS A 29 -12.76 4.78 11.06
C HIS A 29 -12.82 4.67 12.60
N ASN A 30 -12.62 5.78 13.32
CA ASN A 30 -12.64 5.83 14.78
C ASN A 30 -11.78 4.77 15.49
N ILE A 31 -10.57 4.52 14.97
CA ILE A 31 -9.63 3.55 15.52
C ILE A 31 -8.94 4.15 16.74
N PHE A 32 -9.27 3.62 17.91
CA PHE A 32 -8.65 3.95 19.21
C PHE A 32 -8.51 5.47 19.45
N PRO A 33 -9.63 6.23 19.48
CA PRO A 33 -9.61 7.69 19.52
C PRO A 33 -8.78 8.25 20.68
N ASP A 34 -8.78 7.57 21.83
CA ASP A 34 -8.14 8.04 23.07
C ASP A 34 -6.67 7.62 23.20
N ARG A 35 -6.10 6.95 22.19
CA ARG A 35 -4.71 6.48 22.20
C ARG A 35 -3.77 7.44 21.49
N HIS A 36 -2.50 7.39 21.86
CA HIS A 36 -1.45 8.15 21.19
C HIS A 36 -1.43 7.88 19.67
N PRO A 37 -1.19 8.89 18.81
CA PRO A 37 -1.21 8.75 17.35
C PRO A 37 -0.38 7.56 16.82
N LEU A 38 0.78 7.29 17.43
CA LEU A 38 1.62 6.15 17.06
C LEU A 38 0.84 4.82 17.09
N HIS A 39 0.21 4.50 18.23
CA HIS A 39 -0.58 3.27 18.39
C HIS A 39 -1.77 3.21 17.42
N ARG A 40 -2.38 4.38 17.15
CA ARG A 40 -3.50 4.48 16.20
C ARG A 40 -3.04 4.16 14.79
N THR A 41 -1.87 4.65 14.37
CA THR A 41 -1.33 4.36 13.04
C THR A 41 -0.96 2.89 12.85
N GLU A 42 -0.39 2.24 13.86
CA GLU A 42 -0.10 0.81 13.83
C GLU A 42 -1.39 -0.03 13.76
N LYS A 43 -2.40 0.34 14.57
CA LYS A 43 -3.67 -0.37 14.57
C LYS A 43 -4.43 -0.18 13.26
N ALA A 44 -4.37 1.00 12.66
CA ALA A 44 -4.96 1.27 11.36
C ALA A 44 -4.43 0.31 10.28
N LEU A 45 -3.10 0.12 10.20
CA LEU A 45 -2.51 -0.80 9.22
C LEU A 45 -2.96 -2.24 9.44
N LYS A 46 -3.03 -2.69 10.71
CA LYS A 46 -3.55 -4.02 11.06
C LYS A 46 -5.01 -4.19 10.65
N GLU A 47 -5.86 -3.18 10.87
CA GLU A 47 -7.26 -3.23 10.47
C GLU A 47 -7.45 -3.19 8.96
N ILE A 48 -6.66 -2.40 8.22
CA ILE A 48 -6.65 -2.41 6.75
C ILE A 48 -6.32 -3.82 6.25
N ALA A 49 -5.23 -4.41 6.74
CA ALA A 49 -4.83 -5.76 6.36
C ALA A 49 -5.92 -6.79 6.68
N ARG A 50 -6.58 -6.68 7.84
CA ARG A 50 -7.66 -7.58 8.25
C ARG A 50 -8.89 -7.50 7.33
N ARG A 51 -9.23 -6.31 6.84
CA ARG A 51 -10.39 -6.08 5.96
C ARG A 51 -10.16 -6.55 4.52
N LEU A 52 -8.91 -6.64 4.08
CA LEU A 52 -8.58 -7.18 2.77
C LEU A 52 -8.70 -8.71 2.75
N PRO A 53 -9.07 -9.34 1.61
CA PRO A 53 -8.97 -10.78 1.45
C PRO A 53 -7.50 -11.21 1.53
N ALA A 54 -7.24 -12.44 2.00
CA ALA A 54 -5.88 -12.89 2.33
C ALA A 54 -4.87 -12.76 1.18
N SER A 55 -5.31 -13.03 -0.06
CA SER A 55 -4.50 -12.92 -1.28
C SER A 55 -4.05 -11.48 -1.62
N PHE A 56 -4.69 -10.46 -1.05
CA PHE A 56 -4.43 -9.04 -1.31
C PHE A 56 -3.65 -8.35 -0.18
N ARG A 57 -3.25 -9.09 0.87
CA ARG A 57 -2.53 -8.58 2.04
C ARG A 57 -1.02 -8.50 1.80
N ARG A 58 -0.60 -7.89 0.68
CA ARG A 58 0.81 -7.71 0.35
C ARG A 58 1.30 -6.33 0.80
N VAL A 59 2.41 -6.29 1.52
CA VAL A 59 3.03 -5.03 1.97
C VAL A 59 4.51 -5.02 1.60
N ALA A 60 5.01 -3.85 1.25
CA ALA A 60 6.44 -3.61 1.00
C ALA A 60 6.88 -2.32 1.69
N LEU A 61 8.15 -2.28 2.10
CA LEU A 61 8.80 -1.04 2.47
C LEU A 61 9.39 -0.43 1.20
N VAL A 62 8.84 0.68 0.75
CA VAL A 62 9.32 1.39 -0.44
C VAL A 62 10.06 2.65 0.00
N HIS A 63 11.13 3.00 -0.71
CA HIS A 63 11.87 4.22 -0.42
C HIS A 63 11.29 5.34 -1.27
N ASP A 64 10.63 6.31 -0.63
CA ASP A 64 10.52 7.62 -1.27
C ASP A 64 11.84 8.38 -1.10
N ALA A 65 12.05 9.46 -1.85
CA ALA A 65 13.29 10.24 -1.82
C ALA A 65 13.66 10.84 -0.44
N LYS A 66 12.78 10.74 0.57
CA LYS A 66 12.94 11.33 1.90
C LYS A 66 12.97 10.30 3.02
N SER A 67 12.21 9.20 2.92
CA SER A 67 12.05 8.21 3.98
C SER A 67 11.42 6.91 3.46
N PRO A 68 11.75 5.75 4.08
CA PRO A 68 11.01 4.53 3.80
C PRO A 68 9.56 4.65 4.27
N VAL A 69 8.62 4.27 3.40
CA VAL A 69 7.18 4.29 3.63
C VAL A 69 6.58 2.91 3.36
N ILE A 70 5.53 2.57 4.10
CA ILE A 70 4.83 1.30 3.89
C ILE A 70 3.92 1.45 2.67
N CYS A 71 4.06 0.56 1.71
CA CYS A 71 3.17 0.41 0.57
C CYS A 71 2.30 -0.84 0.75
N LEU A 72 0.99 -0.68 0.59
CA LEU A 72 0.08 -1.78 0.37
C LEU A 72 0.11 -2.13 -1.12
N VAL A 73 0.73 -3.26 -1.45
CA VAL A 73 1.12 -3.63 -2.81
C VAL A 73 -0.05 -4.27 -3.54
N ILE A 74 -0.38 -3.71 -4.70
CA ILE A 74 -1.33 -4.27 -5.66
C ILE A 74 -0.59 -5.21 -6.61
N CYS A 75 0.57 -4.79 -7.14
CA CYS A 75 1.41 -5.62 -8.00
C CYS A 75 2.86 -5.12 -8.09
N SER A 76 3.71 -5.85 -8.80
CA SER A 76 5.07 -5.41 -9.16
C SER A 76 5.32 -5.44 -10.66
N ASN A 77 6.42 -4.84 -11.11
CA ASN A 77 6.85 -4.88 -12.52
C ASN A 77 7.61 -6.17 -12.89
N LYS A 78 7.60 -7.21 -12.06
CA LYS A 78 8.35 -8.46 -12.30
C LYS A 78 7.82 -9.29 -13.47
N THR A 79 6.51 -9.25 -13.71
CA THR A 79 5.86 -10.06 -14.75
C THR A 79 4.73 -9.27 -15.41
N GLU A 80 4.41 -9.60 -16.66
CA GLU A 80 3.26 -9.02 -17.36
C GLU A 80 1.93 -9.31 -16.62
N ALA A 81 1.82 -10.50 -16.03
CA ALA A 81 0.64 -10.88 -15.24
C ALA A 81 0.47 -10.01 -13.98
N GLU A 82 1.56 -9.60 -13.32
CA GLU A 82 1.49 -8.64 -12.23
C GLU A 82 1.16 -7.23 -12.76
N LEU A 83 1.80 -6.79 -13.84
CA LEU A 83 1.53 -5.48 -14.46
C LEU A 83 0.06 -5.31 -14.87
N ALA A 84 -0.58 -6.37 -15.37
CA ALA A 84 -2.00 -6.35 -15.74
C ALA A 84 -2.91 -5.97 -14.56
N LYS A 85 -2.56 -6.34 -13.32
CA LYS A 85 -3.35 -6.05 -12.11
C LYS A 85 -3.44 -4.57 -11.81
N ALA A 86 -2.48 -3.76 -12.25
CA ALA A 86 -2.53 -2.30 -12.08
C ALA A 86 -3.72 -1.64 -12.83
N LYS A 87 -4.28 -2.35 -13.83
CA LYS A 87 -5.40 -1.90 -14.66
C LYS A 87 -6.68 -2.71 -14.44
N ASP A 88 -6.64 -3.71 -13.57
CA ASP A 88 -7.77 -4.59 -13.31
C ASP A 88 -8.79 -3.87 -12.40
N PRO A 89 -9.99 -3.51 -12.90
CA PRO A 89 -10.95 -2.72 -12.13
C PRO A 89 -11.50 -3.48 -10.92
N ASP A 90 -11.58 -4.81 -10.96
CA ASP A 90 -12.08 -5.61 -9.85
C ASP A 90 -11.07 -5.64 -8.72
N ILE A 91 -9.79 -5.81 -9.05
CA ILE A 91 -8.70 -5.72 -8.08
C ILE A 91 -8.66 -4.33 -7.44
N LEU A 92 -8.68 -3.28 -8.25
CA LEU A 92 -8.64 -1.90 -7.75
C LEU A 92 -9.82 -1.61 -6.82
N ARG A 93 -11.02 -2.06 -7.17
CA ARG A 93 -12.23 -1.92 -6.32
C ARG A 93 -12.05 -2.56 -4.94
N ILE A 94 -11.53 -3.79 -4.87
CA ILE A 94 -11.28 -4.48 -3.59
C ILE A 94 -10.39 -3.63 -2.67
N TYR A 95 -9.35 -3.02 -3.22
CA TYR A 95 -8.48 -2.14 -2.43
C TYR A 95 -9.20 -0.85 -2.03
N HIS A 96 -9.89 -0.17 -2.95
CA HIS A 96 -10.61 1.08 -2.67
C HIS A 96 -11.71 0.93 -1.62
N ASP A 97 -12.40 -0.21 -1.58
CA ASP A 97 -13.41 -0.51 -0.55
C ASP A 97 -12.81 -0.48 0.88
N VAL A 98 -11.51 -0.74 1.01
CA VAL A 98 -10.80 -0.72 2.30
C VAL A 98 -10.06 0.60 2.53
N VAL A 99 -9.33 1.10 1.54
CA VAL A 99 -8.43 2.25 1.71
C VAL A 99 -9.11 3.61 1.45
N GLY A 100 -10.26 3.60 0.78
CA GLY A 100 -11.00 4.79 0.33
C GLY A 100 -10.81 5.08 -1.16
N ILE A 101 -11.90 5.46 -1.83
CA ILE A 101 -11.91 5.82 -3.27
C ILE A 101 -11.17 7.13 -3.54
N GLU A 102 -11.03 7.98 -2.53
CA GLU A 102 -10.30 9.26 -2.61
C GLU A 102 -8.78 9.08 -2.79
N ARG A 103 -8.27 7.86 -2.60
CA ARG A 103 -6.85 7.56 -2.70
C ARG A 103 -6.57 6.94 -4.05
N THR A 104 -5.48 7.34 -4.70
CA THR A 104 -5.05 6.76 -5.97
C THR A 104 -3.78 5.94 -5.76
N PRO A 105 -3.71 4.69 -6.24
CA PRO A 105 -2.46 3.92 -6.22
C PRO A 105 -1.47 4.45 -7.26
N GLY A 106 -0.19 4.20 -7.05
CA GLY A 106 0.89 4.64 -7.93
C GLY A 106 2.06 3.67 -7.95
N TRP A 107 2.96 3.85 -8.93
CA TRP A 107 4.25 3.17 -9.04
C TRP A 107 5.29 3.74 -8.08
#